data_AF-A0A6J4PX08-F1
#
_entry.id   AF-A0A6J4PX08-F1
#
_cell.length_a   1.000
_cell.length_b   1.000
_cell.length_c   1.000
_cell.angle_alpha   90.00
_cell.angle_beta   90.00
_cell.angle_gamma   90.00
#
_symmetry.space_group_name_H-M   'P 1'
#
loop_
_entity.id
_entity.type
_entity.pdbx_description
1 polymer ?
#
loop_
_entity_poly.entity_id
_entity_poly.type
_entity_poly.pdbx_seq_one_letter_code
_entity_poly.pdbx_strand_id
1 'polypeptide(L)'
;MVAEAVLLVTRLVVGGMFLVALVGKLRDPASFRSAVRGFRVVPRRLVRPLVGIVLGAEAAVVLLVVDRTTAPAGLAVAALLLVAFAVGMARVIARGDRVPCGCFGRSAAPVSRAHIGRNALLATVSAAGLVAGLTAGVEPLDGPVLLVLSLFSAAVVAVLLLSDQLLTVAEPPRRPGTTSPLSAARHPVDRHNEEEVVPW
;
A
#
# COMPACT_ATOMS: atom_id res chain seq x y z
N MET A 1 -6.15 25.39 -18.88
CA MET A 1 -5.82 25.90 -17.51
C MET A 1 -6.15 24.92 -16.37
N VAL A 2 -7.36 24.92 -15.75
CA VAL A 2 -7.62 24.14 -14.51
C VAL A 2 -7.48 22.62 -14.69
N ALA A 3 -8.09 22.04 -15.72
CA ALA A 3 -8.01 20.60 -15.99
C ALA A 3 -6.57 20.12 -16.22
N GLU A 4 -5.72 20.95 -16.81
CA GLU A 4 -4.32 20.61 -17.11
C GLU A 4 -3.46 20.60 -15.86
N ALA A 5 -3.67 21.59 -14.99
CA ALA A 5 -3.04 21.62 -13.67
C ALA A 5 -3.44 20.39 -12.83
N VAL A 6 -4.73 20.04 -12.81
CA VAL A 6 -5.25 18.86 -12.10
C VAL A 6 -4.62 17.58 -12.66
N LEU A 7 -4.58 17.42 -13.98
CA LEU A 7 -3.98 16.25 -14.63
C LEU A 7 -2.49 16.13 -14.29
N LEU A 8 -1.73 17.23 -14.38
CA LEU A 8 -0.31 17.25 -14.07
C LEU A 8 -0.05 16.85 -12.61
N VAL A 9 -0.69 17.53 -11.66
CA VAL A 9 -0.50 17.26 -10.23
C VAL A 9 -0.87 15.83 -9.91
N THR A 10 -1.99 15.33 -10.47
CA THR A 10 -2.42 13.94 -10.25
C THR A 10 -1.39 12.95 -10.78
N ARG A 11 -0.85 13.16 -11.99
CA ARG A 11 0.19 12.29 -12.58
C ARG A 11 1.44 12.25 -11.71
N LEU A 12 1.91 13.40 -11.24
CA LEU A 12 3.11 13.48 -10.42
C LEU A 12 2.92 12.83 -9.05
N VAL A 13 1.79 13.11 -8.38
CA VAL A 13 1.50 12.55 -7.06
C VAL A 13 1.25 11.04 -7.13
N VAL A 14 0.37 10.59 -8.02
CA VAL A 14 0.03 9.17 -8.17
C VAL A 14 1.23 8.39 -8.71
N GLY A 15 1.89 8.89 -9.75
CA GLY A 15 3.09 8.27 -10.32
C GLY A 15 4.23 8.15 -9.32
N GLY A 16 4.52 9.23 -8.58
CA GLY A 16 5.54 9.21 -7.53
C GLY A 16 5.21 8.21 -6.42
N MET A 17 3.95 8.17 -5.99
CA MET A 17 3.47 7.22 -4.99
C MET A 17 3.62 5.76 -5.44
N PHE A 18 3.18 5.44 -6.66
CA PHE A 18 3.30 4.09 -7.23
C PHE A 18 4.75 3.69 -7.50
N LEU A 19 5.59 4.63 -7.93
CA LEU A 19 7.03 4.38 -8.13
C LEU A 19 7.71 3.99 -6.82
N VAL A 20 7.49 4.75 -5.75
CA VAL A 20 8.07 4.41 -4.44
C VAL A 20 7.56 3.08 -3.92
N ALA A 21 6.26 2.81 -4.09
CA ALA A 21 5.66 1.53 -3.70
C ALA A 21 6.27 0.35 -4.49
N LEU A 22 6.40 0.48 -5.81
CA LEU A 22 6.98 -0.53 -6.70
C LEU A 22 8.43 -0.82 -6.34
N VAL A 23 9.26 0.23 -6.21
CA VAL A 23 10.66 0.09 -5.83
C VAL A 23 10.81 -0.57 -4.45
N GLY A 24 9.95 -0.19 -3.49
CA GLY A 24 9.93 -0.82 -2.16
C GLY A 24 9.65 -2.32 -2.23
N LYS A 25 8.64 -2.74 -3.02
CA LYS A 25 8.29 -4.16 -3.18
C LYS A 25 9.32 -4.95 -3.99
N LEU A 26 10.00 -4.32 -4.95
CA LEU A 26 11.07 -4.96 -5.72
C LEU A 26 12.34 -5.17 -4.89
N ARG A 27 12.61 -4.29 -3.92
CA ARG A 27 13.74 -4.45 -3.00
C ARG A 27 13.53 -5.58 -1.98
N ASP A 28 12.30 -5.84 -1.57
CA ASP A 28 11.95 -6.95 -0.68
C ASP A 28 10.67 -7.70 -1.12
N PRO A 29 10.78 -8.51 -2.19
CA PRO A 29 9.65 -9.27 -2.72
C PRO A 29 9.22 -10.40 -1.77
N ALA A 30 10.09 -10.83 -0.85
CA ALA A 30 9.79 -11.86 0.14
C ALA A 30 8.80 -11.32 1.19
N SER A 31 9.06 -10.14 1.73
CA SER A 31 8.15 -9.42 2.63
C SER A 31 6.81 -9.14 1.96
N PHE A 32 6.80 -8.63 0.72
CA PHE A 32 5.56 -8.38 -0.01
C PHE A 32 4.73 -9.65 -0.22
N ARG A 33 5.38 -10.75 -0.62
CA ARG A 33 4.70 -12.05 -0.76
C ARG A 33 4.14 -12.56 0.57
N SER A 34 4.85 -12.35 1.68
CA SER A 34 4.38 -12.69 3.02
C SER A 34 3.14 -11.87 3.40
N ALA A 35 3.15 -10.56 3.12
CA ALA A 35 1.98 -9.70 3.32
C ALA A 35 0.78 -10.19 2.50
N VAL A 36 0.93 -10.46 1.19
CA VAL A 36 -0.16 -10.97 0.34
C VAL A 36 -0.73 -12.30 0.86
N ARG A 37 0.12 -13.19 1.40
CA ARG A 37 -0.36 -14.43 2.07
C ARG A 37 -1.20 -14.12 3.30
N GLY A 38 -0.78 -13.14 4.11
CA GLY A 38 -1.49 -12.68 5.29
C GLY A 38 -2.88 -12.12 4.98
N PHE A 39 -3.07 -11.51 3.81
CA PHE A 39 -4.37 -10.98 3.40
C PHE A 39 -5.40 -12.09 3.08
N ARG A 40 -4.95 -13.33 2.84
CA ARG A 40 -5.80 -14.51 2.58
C ARG A 40 -6.89 -14.26 1.50
N VAL A 41 -6.56 -13.49 0.46
CA VAL A 41 -7.50 -13.14 -0.62
C VAL A 41 -7.64 -14.29 -1.63
N VAL A 42 -6.57 -15.07 -1.82
CA VAL A 42 -6.49 -16.16 -2.80
C VAL A 42 -5.86 -17.40 -2.19
N PRO A 43 -6.11 -18.60 -2.74
CA PRO A 43 -5.42 -19.83 -2.34
C PRO A 43 -3.89 -19.69 -2.41
N ARG A 44 -3.16 -20.42 -1.56
CA ARG A 44 -1.68 -20.33 -1.47
C ARG A 44 -0.97 -20.50 -2.81
N ARG A 45 -1.52 -21.32 -3.72
CA ARG A 45 -0.98 -21.56 -5.07
C ARG A 45 -1.02 -20.31 -5.97
N LEU A 46 -2.01 -19.45 -5.78
CA LEU A 46 -2.23 -18.24 -6.58
C LEU A 46 -1.54 -16.98 -6.02
N VAL A 47 -0.89 -17.08 -4.86
CA VAL A 47 -0.18 -15.93 -4.27
C VAL A 47 0.95 -15.44 -5.17
N ARG A 48 1.75 -16.35 -5.74
CA ARG A 48 2.87 -15.98 -6.62
C ARG A 48 2.41 -15.25 -7.89
N PRO A 49 1.44 -15.77 -8.67
CA PRO A 49 0.95 -15.04 -9.84
C PRO A 49 0.27 -13.72 -9.45
N LEU A 50 -0.48 -13.67 -8.34
CA LEU A 50 -1.08 -12.42 -7.86
C LEU A 50 -0.03 -11.35 -7.55
N VAL A 51 1.07 -11.71 -6.88
CA VAL A 51 2.20 -10.79 -6.64
C VAL A 51 2.77 -10.26 -7.96
N GLY A 52 2.97 -11.11 -8.96
CA GLY A 52 3.45 -10.70 -10.28
C GLY A 52 2.48 -9.76 -11.00
N ILE A 53 1.18 -10.06 -10.97
CA ILE A 53 0.13 -9.21 -11.56
C ILE A 53 0.11 -7.85 -10.90
N VAL A 54 0.17 -7.79 -9.57
CA VAL A 54 0.19 -6.52 -8.83
C VAL A 54 1.43 -5.70 -9.17
N LEU A 55 2.62 -6.29 -9.18
CA LEU A 55 3.85 -5.59 -9.56
C LEU A 55 3.82 -5.11 -11.01
N GLY A 56 3.31 -5.93 -11.93
CA GLY A 56 3.13 -5.55 -13.33
C GLY A 56 2.15 -4.41 -13.50
N ALA A 57 1.04 -4.42 -12.75
CA ALA A 57 0.06 -3.35 -12.77
C ALA A 57 0.60 -2.06 -12.14
N GLU A 58 1.38 -2.14 -11.06
CA GLU A 58 2.08 -0.99 -10.47
C GLU A 58 3.10 -0.38 -11.45
N ALA A 59 3.86 -1.21 -12.16
CA ALA A 59 4.77 -0.75 -13.21
C ALA A 59 4.03 -0.12 -14.39
N ALA A 60 2.90 -0.71 -14.81
CA ALA A 60 2.06 -0.15 -15.86
C ALA A 60 1.53 1.24 -15.47
N VAL A 61 1.09 1.43 -14.23
CA VAL A 61 0.69 2.76 -13.73
C VAL A 61 1.83 3.76 -13.89
N VAL A 62 3.03 3.42 -13.39
CA VAL A 62 4.19 4.31 -13.45
C VAL A 62 4.50 4.71 -14.89
N LEU A 63 4.50 3.77 -15.83
CA LEU A 63 4.81 4.05 -17.23
C LEU A 63 3.72 4.86 -17.93
N LEU A 64 2.45 4.51 -17.73
CA LEU A 64 1.31 5.15 -18.40
C LEU A 64 1.09 6.59 -17.94
N VAL A 65 1.44 6.95 -16.70
CA VAL A 65 1.27 8.34 -16.23
C VAL A 65 2.40 9.27 -16.69
N VAL A 66 3.50 8.75 -17.26
CA VAL A 66 4.60 9.57 -17.79
C VAL A 66 4.17 10.37 -19.00
N ASP A 67 3.37 9.78 -19.89
CA ASP A 67 2.88 10.45 -21.08
C ASP A 67 1.45 10.98 -20.87
N ARG A 68 1.15 12.17 -21.42
CA ARG A 68 -0.15 12.83 -21.23
C ARG A 68 -1.28 12.03 -21.87
N THR A 69 -1.03 11.40 -23.02
CA THR A 69 -2.06 10.69 -23.80
C THR A 69 -2.44 9.37 -23.15
N THR A 70 -1.49 8.70 -22.51
CA THR A 70 -1.70 7.42 -21.81
C THR A 70 -2.07 7.58 -20.33
N ALA A 71 -1.88 8.78 -19.76
CA ALA A 71 -2.17 9.07 -18.35
C ALA A 71 -3.59 8.70 -17.91
N PRO A 72 -4.69 8.94 -18.67
CA PRO A 72 -6.02 8.49 -18.28
C PRO A 72 -6.09 6.99 -17.98
N ALA A 73 -5.49 6.15 -18.83
CA ALA A 73 -5.45 4.71 -18.61
C ALA A 73 -4.63 4.36 -17.35
N GLY A 74 -3.47 5.00 -17.16
CA GLY A 74 -2.64 4.81 -15.97
C GLY A 74 -3.38 5.18 -14.68
N LEU A 75 -4.11 6.30 -14.68
CA LEU A 75 -4.90 6.76 -13.52
C LEU A 75 -6.09 5.85 -13.22
N ALA A 76 -6.73 5.28 -14.24
CA ALA A 76 -7.78 4.29 -14.07
C ALA A 76 -7.25 3.01 -13.38
N VAL A 77 -6.10 2.49 -13.86
CA VAL A 77 -5.44 1.33 -13.23
C VAL A 77 -5.02 1.65 -11.80
N ALA A 78 -4.48 2.85 -11.56
CA ALA A 78 -4.08 3.29 -10.23
C ALA A 78 -5.27 3.32 -9.26
N ALA A 79 -6.40 3.91 -9.67
CA ALA A 79 -7.62 3.95 -8.87
C ALA A 79 -8.12 2.54 -8.51
N LEU A 80 -8.15 1.64 -9.48
CA LEU A 80 -8.56 0.25 -9.27
C LEU A 80 -7.64 -0.48 -8.27
N LEU A 81 -6.32 -0.32 -8.41
CA LEU A 81 -5.35 -0.91 -7.49
C LEU A 81 -5.50 -0.35 -6.08
N LEU A 82 -5.65 0.98 -5.94
CA LEU A 82 -5.82 1.64 -4.65
C LEU A 82 -7.08 1.15 -3.92
N VAL A 83 -8.20 1.02 -4.64
CA VAL A 83 -9.45 0.46 -4.11
C VAL A 83 -9.26 -1.01 -3.72
N ALA A 84 -8.64 -1.82 -4.58
CA ALA A 84 -8.39 -3.24 -4.28
C ALA A 84 -7.54 -3.41 -3.01
N PHE A 85 -6.48 -2.60 -2.86
CA PHE A 85 -5.66 -2.58 -1.64
C PHE A 85 -6.46 -2.11 -0.43
N ALA A 86 -7.26 -1.04 -0.54
CA ALA A 86 -8.10 -0.54 0.54
C ALA A 86 -9.09 -1.60 1.04
N VAL A 87 -9.75 -2.32 0.12
CA VAL A 87 -10.65 -3.44 0.44
C VAL A 87 -9.89 -4.59 1.10
N GLY A 88 -8.70 -4.92 0.61
CA GLY A 88 -7.83 -5.92 1.23
C GLY A 88 -7.49 -5.57 2.68
N MET A 89 -7.07 -4.32 2.92
CA MET A 89 -6.74 -3.81 4.27
C MET A 89 -7.98 -3.81 5.17
N ALA A 90 -9.14 -3.38 4.67
CA ALA A 90 -10.39 -3.39 5.42
C ALA A 90 -10.77 -4.80 5.89
N ARG A 91 -10.59 -5.83 5.04
CA ARG A 91 -10.83 -7.23 5.41
C ARG A 91 -9.87 -7.73 6.49
N VAL A 92 -8.59 -7.36 6.40
CA VAL A 92 -7.59 -7.70 7.44
C VAL A 92 -7.98 -7.08 8.78
N ILE A 93 -8.34 -5.80 8.80
CA ILE A 93 -8.77 -5.09 10.00
C ILE A 93 -10.07 -5.69 10.56
N ALA A 94 -11.05 -6.01 9.70
CA ALA A 94 -12.32 -6.61 10.12
C ALA A 94 -12.15 -8.00 10.77
N ARG A 95 -11.10 -8.75 10.38
CA ARG A 95 -10.74 -10.03 11.01
C ARG A 95 -9.93 -9.87 12.30
N GLY A 96 -9.45 -8.67 12.61
CA GLY A 96 -8.51 -8.43 13.71
C GLY A 96 -7.11 -8.98 13.45
N ASP A 97 -6.80 -9.33 12.20
CA ASP A 97 -5.49 -9.86 11.80
C ASP A 97 -4.44 -8.74 11.84
N ARG A 98 -3.25 -9.05 12.35
CA ARG A 98 -2.10 -8.11 12.33
C ARG A 98 -1.18 -8.46 11.18
N VAL A 99 -1.46 -7.90 10.00
CA VAL A 99 -0.61 -8.05 8.82
C VAL A 99 0.19 -6.76 8.62
N PRO A 100 1.52 -6.81 8.48
CA PRO A 100 2.32 -5.63 8.18
C PRO A 100 1.90 -5.00 6.84
N CYS A 101 1.98 -3.67 6.76
CA CYS A 101 1.68 -2.91 5.56
C CYS A 101 2.77 -3.17 4.50
N GLY A 102 2.61 -4.22 3.70
CA GLY A 102 3.54 -4.59 2.62
C GLY A 102 3.64 -3.60 1.45
N CYS A 103 2.96 -2.45 1.53
CA CYS A 103 2.84 -1.45 0.47
C CYS A 103 4.19 -0.83 0.07
N PHE A 104 5.14 -0.68 1.00
CA PHE A 104 6.48 -0.11 0.77
C PHE A 104 7.63 -1.10 1.03
N GLY A 105 7.33 -2.40 1.03
CA GLY A 105 8.32 -3.48 1.20
C GLY A 105 8.84 -3.69 2.63
N ARG A 106 9.06 -2.63 3.43
CA ARG A 106 9.73 -2.72 4.75
C ARG A 106 8.94 -2.23 5.96
N SER A 107 7.66 -1.91 5.84
CA SER A 107 6.88 -1.47 7.01
C SER A 107 6.59 -2.65 7.95
N ALA A 108 7.10 -2.57 9.17
CA ALA A 108 6.78 -3.52 10.24
C ALA A 108 5.44 -3.20 10.93
N ALA A 109 4.89 -2.00 10.69
CA ALA A 109 3.64 -1.57 11.29
C ALA A 109 2.44 -2.32 10.67
N PRO A 110 1.47 -2.77 11.48
CA PRO A 110 0.27 -3.41 10.99
C PRO A 110 -0.59 -2.43 10.19
N VAL A 111 -1.37 -2.95 9.24
CA VAL A 111 -2.31 -2.12 8.49
C VAL A 111 -3.33 -1.43 9.41
N SER A 112 -3.39 -0.10 9.34
CA SER A 112 -4.29 0.75 10.10
C SER A 112 -5.37 1.41 9.23
N ARG A 113 -6.41 1.99 9.87
CA ARG A 113 -7.47 2.74 9.18
C ARG A 113 -6.94 3.98 8.44
N ALA A 114 -5.82 4.54 8.88
CA ALA A 114 -5.18 5.67 8.21
C ALA A 114 -4.70 5.30 6.79
N HIS A 115 -4.19 4.09 6.58
CA HIS A 115 -3.79 3.64 5.24
C HIS A 115 -5.00 3.48 4.31
N ILE A 116 -6.15 3.06 4.82
CA ILE A 116 -7.40 3.00 4.04
C ILE A 116 -7.81 4.41 3.62
N GLY A 117 -7.81 5.37 4.55
CA GLY A 117 -8.13 6.77 4.26
C GLY A 117 -7.21 7.38 3.19
N ARG A 118 -5.90 7.15 3.30
CA ARG A 118 -4.91 7.56 2.29
C ARG A 118 -5.19 6.94 0.92
N ASN A 119 -5.45 5.64 0.85
CA ASN A 119 -5.74 4.98 -0.42
C ASN A 119 -7.05 5.46 -1.03
N ALA A 120 -8.08 5.70 -0.21
CA ALA A 120 -9.35 6.27 -0.67
C ALA A 120 -9.15 7.69 -1.23
N LEU A 121 -8.40 8.54 -0.52
CA LEU A 121 -8.05 9.88 -1.00
C LEU A 121 -7.30 9.81 -2.32
N LEU A 122 -6.26 8.98 -2.41
CA LEU A 122 -5.50 8.81 -3.65
C LEU A 122 -6.36 8.25 -4.79
N ALA A 123 -7.32 7.37 -4.51
CA ALA A 123 -8.25 6.85 -5.52
C ALA A 123 -9.18 7.95 -6.04
N THR A 124 -9.70 8.81 -5.17
CA THR A 124 -10.50 9.98 -5.54
C THR A 124 -9.68 10.96 -6.38
N VAL A 125 -8.43 11.21 -5.99
CA VAL A 125 -7.49 12.06 -6.75
C VAL A 125 -7.20 11.45 -8.12
N SER A 126 -6.96 10.14 -8.21
CA SER A 126 -6.79 9.44 -9.49
C SER A 126 -8.03 9.55 -10.38
N ALA A 127 -9.23 9.41 -9.82
CA ALA A 127 -10.48 9.55 -10.56
C ALA A 127 -10.69 11.00 -11.07
N ALA A 128 -10.38 11.99 -10.24
CA ALA A 128 -10.44 13.39 -10.65
C ALA A 128 -9.44 13.70 -11.77
N GLY A 129 -8.20 13.21 -11.67
CA GLY A 129 -7.21 13.35 -12.75
C GLY A 129 -7.57 12.59 -14.01
N LEU A 130 -8.25 11.44 -13.91
CA LEU A 130 -8.81 10.74 -15.06
C LEU A 130 -9.84 11.61 -15.78
N VAL A 131 -10.83 12.14 -15.06
CA VAL A 131 -11.85 13.04 -15.63
C VAL A 131 -11.22 14.29 -16.24
N ALA A 132 -10.23 14.87 -15.56
CA ALA A 132 -9.48 16.01 -16.07
C ALA A 132 -8.69 15.64 -17.33
N GLY A 133 -8.10 14.44 -17.39
CA GLY A 133 -7.38 13.94 -18.56
C GLY A 133 -8.25 13.73 -19.79
N LEU A 134 -9.52 13.36 -19.59
CA LEU A 134 -10.50 13.19 -20.66
C LEU A 134 -11.07 14.53 -21.18
N THR A 135 -10.93 15.61 -20.40
CA THR A 135 -11.52 16.92 -20.70
C THR A 135 -10.48 18.01 -20.97
N ALA A 136 -9.20 17.75 -20.63
CA ALA A 136 -8.11 18.68 -20.84
C ALA A 136 -7.81 18.84 -22.33
N GLY A 137 -7.64 20.11 -22.76
CA GLY A 137 -7.21 20.45 -24.12
C GLY A 137 -5.73 20.11 -24.37
N VAL A 138 -5.06 20.86 -25.22
CA VAL A 138 -3.61 20.75 -25.49
C VAL A 138 -2.91 22.08 -25.23
N GLU A 139 -3.46 22.91 -24.35
CA GLU A 139 -2.84 24.19 -24.05
C GLU A 139 -1.58 23.97 -23.20
N PRO A 140 -0.47 24.61 -23.56
CA PRO A 140 0.73 24.54 -22.74
C PRO A 140 0.54 25.35 -21.45
N LEU A 141 0.91 24.76 -20.32
CA LEU A 141 1.05 25.48 -19.05
C LEU A 141 2.30 26.35 -19.09
N ASP A 142 2.21 27.57 -18.56
CA ASP A 142 3.36 28.45 -18.43
C ASP A 142 4.48 27.82 -17.58
N GLY A 143 5.74 28.11 -17.95
CA GLY A 143 6.92 27.57 -17.25
C GLY A 143 6.92 27.76 -15.72
N PRO A 144 6.62 28.97 -15.21
CA PRO A 144 6.53 29.20 -13.76
C PRO A 144 5.43 28.37 -13.09
N VAL A 145 4.26 28.23 -13.74
CA VAL A 145 3.13 27.44 -13.22
C VAL A 145 3.52 25.96 -13.14
N LEU A 146 4.16 25.43 -14.19
CA LEU A 146 4.68 24.07 -14.24
C LEU A 146 5.64 23.79 -13.07
N LEU A 147 6.58 24.71 -12.80
CA LEU A 147 7.53 24.58 -11.70
C LEU A 147 6.82 24.53 -10.35
N VAL A 148 5.90 25.47 -10.10
CA VAL A 148 5.14 25.55 -8.84
C VAL A 148 4.34 24.28 -8.59
N LEU A 149 3.61 23.79 -9.60
CA LEU A 149 2.81 22.57 -9.48
C LEU A 149 3.67 21.32 -9.28
N SER A 150 4.88 21.29 -9.87
CA SER A 150 5.83 20.19 -9.69
C SER A 150 6.40 20.16 -8.28
N LEU A 151 6.81 21.32 -7.74
CA LEU A 151 7.27 21.44 -6.35
C LEU A 151 6.17 21.10 -5.35
N PHE A 152 4.95 21.57 -5.60
CA PHE A 152 3.78 21.22 -4.79
C PHE A 152 3.55 19.72 -4.78
N SER A 153 3.56 19.07 -5.95
CA SER A 153 3.37 17.62 -6.07
C SER A 153 4.46 16.84 -5.34
N ALA A 154 5.73 17.26 -5.47
CA ALA A 154 6.85 16.64 -4.76
C ALA A 154 6.71 16.77 -3.23
N ALA A 155 6.30 17.95 -2.75
CA ALA A 155 6.03 18.18 -1.33
C ALA A 155 4.88 17.29 -0.82
N VAL A 156 3.79 17.17 -1.57
CA VAL A 156 2.66 16.28 -1.25
C VAL A 156 3.13 14.82 -1.16
N VAL A 157 3.90 14.33 -2.13
CA VAL A 157 4.45 12.97 -2.09
C VAL A 157 5.35 12.79 -0.86
N ALA A 158 6.26 13.72 -0.60
CA ALA A 158 7.14 13.67 0.56
C ALA A 158 6.34 13.60 1.87
N VAL A 159 5.33 14.45 2.04
CA VAL A 159 4.44 14.44 3.22
C VAL A 159 3.70 13.11 3.36
N LEU A 160 3.16 12.57 2.26
CA LEU A 160 2.48 11.27 2.29
C LEU A 160 3.44 10.12 2.67
N LEU A 161 4.70 10.16 2.23
CA LEU A 161 5.71 9.18 2.62
C LEU A 161 6.13 9.34 4.09
N LEU A 162 6.33 10.59 4.55
CA LEU A 162 6.65 10.91 5.93
C LEU A 162 5.52 10.52 6.89
N SER A 163 4.27 10.68 6.47
CA SER A 163 3.11 10.26 7.27
C SER A 163 3.11 8.75 7.56
N ASP A 164 3.62 7.94 6.63
CA ASP A 164 3.79 6.50 6.83
C ASP A 164 4.84 6.22 7.92
N GLN A 165 5.98 6.91 7.87
CA GLN A 165 7.05 6.80 8.86
C GLN A 165 6.58 7.25 10.25
N LEU A 166 5.85 8.36 10.34
CA LEU A 166 5.33 8.87 11.62
C LEU A 166 4.36 7.88 12.26
N LEU A 167 3.47 7.25 11.48
CA LEU A 167 2.57 6.21 12.00
C LEU A 167 3.34 4.99 12.51
N THR A 168 4.47 4.63 11.89
CA THR A 168 5.30 3.52 12.40
C THR A 168 5.99 3.83 13.72
N VAL A 169 6.38 5.08 13.95
CA VAL A 169 7.04 5.51 15.20
C VAL A 169 6.03 5.73 16.32
N ALA A 170 4.84 6.24 15.98
CA ALA A 170 3.81 6.61 16.96
C ALA A 170 3.09 5.42 17.58
N GLU A 171 3.15 4.21 17.00
CA GLU A 171 2.57 3.02 17.61
C GLU A 171 3.51 2.54 18.74
N PRO A 172 3.20 2.77 20.04
CA PRO A 172 4.08 2.35 21.12
C PRO A 172 4.21 0.83 21.11
N PRO A 173 5.37 0.26 21.50
CA PRO A 173 5.51 -1.18 21.66
C PRO A 173 4.46 -1.67 22.66
N ARG A 174 3.38 -2.29 22.17
CA ARG A 174 2.36 -2.86 23.06
C ARG A 174 3.01 -4.01 23.81
N ARG A 175 2.99 -3.91 25.14
CA ARG A 175 3.49 -4.93 26.06
C ARG A 175 2.99 -6.30 25.61
N PRO A 176 3.86 -7.33 25.50
CA PRO A 176 3.41 -8.69 25.27
C PRO A 176 2.32 -9.00 26.28
N GLY A 177 1.19 -9.50 25.78
CA GLY A 177 0.00 -9.70 26.59
C GLY A 177 0.37 -10.40 27.88
N THR A 178 0.14 -9.71 29.01
CA THR A 178 0.10 -10.37 30.31
C THR A 178 -0.90 -11.50 30.15
N THR A 179 -0.40 -12.74 30.06
CA THR A 179 -1.23 -13.91 30.30
C THR A 179 -1.91 -13.64 31.63
N SER A 180 -3.22 -13.40 31.59
CA SER A 180 -3.97 -13.26 32.84
C SER A 180 -3.68 -14.51 33.66
N PRO A 181 -3.21 -14.40 34.91
CA PRO A 181 -2.88 -15.56 35.74
C PRO A 181 -4.07 -16.52 35.92
N LEU A 182 -5.29 -16.09 35.57
CA LEU A 182 -6.52 -16.88 35.56
C LEU A 182 -6.59 -17.96 34.46
N SER A 183 -5.73 -17.93 33.44
CA SER A 183 -5.68 -18.98 32.40
C SER A 183 -4.68 -20.11 32.70
N ALA A 184 -3.73 -19.90 33.61
CA ALA A 184 -2.74 -20.91 33.98
C ALA A 184 -3.28 -21.98 34.94
N ALA A 185 -4.43 -21.74 35.59
CA ALA A 185 -5.02 -22.63 36.57
C ALA A 185 -5.91 -23.74 35.99
N ARG A 186 -6.05 -23.88 34.66
CA ARG A 186 -6.97 -24.85 34.02
C ARG A 186 -6.32 -26.04 33.33
N HIS A 187 -5.00 -26.23 33.44
CA HIS A 187 -4.35 -27.45 32.97
C HIS A 187 -3.70 -28.21 34.13
N PRO A 188 -4.36 -29.25 34.67
CA PRO A 188 -3.63 -30.29 35.39
C PRO A 188 -2.83 -31.05 34.33
N VAL A 189 -1.53 -30.83 34.32
CA VAL A 189 -0.57 -31.65 33.58
C VAL A 189 -0.41 -32.94 34.36
N ASP A 190 -1.07 -34.01 33.91
CA ASP A 190 -0.74 -35.38 34.30
C ASP A 190 0.68 -35.68 33.78
N ARG A 191 1.66 -35.62 34.68
CA ARG A 191 3.02 -36.09 34.44
C ARG A 191 3.14 -37.56 34.87
N HIS A 192 2.70 -38.46 33.99
CA HIS A 192 3.12 -39.86 33.99
C HIS A 192 3.45 -40.26 32.55
N ASN A 193 4.71 -40.07 32.15
CA ASN A 193 5.61 -41.17 31.78
C ASN A 193 6.94 -40.56 31.32
N GLU A 194 7.96 -40.77 32.15
CA GLU A 194 9.35 -40.81 31.71
C GLU A 194 9.56 -42.09 30.88
N GLU A 195 10.71 -42.14 30.19
CA GLU A 195 11.25 -43.30 29.45
C GLU A 195 10.78 -43.47 28.00
N GLU A 196 11.54 -42.89 27.06
CA GLU A 196 12.62 -43.65 26.39
C GLU A 196 13.46 -42.74 25.51
N VAL A 197 14.73 -42.65 25.85
CA VAL A 197 15.81 -42.05 25.06
C VAL A 197 16.33 -43.14 24.13
N VAL A 198 16.27 -42.93 22.81
CA VAL A 198 17.07 -43.71 21.86
C VAL A 198 17.72 -42.77 20.84
N PRO A 199 19.05 -42.71 20.75
CA PRO A 199 19.75 -41.88 19.79
C PRO A 199 20.22 -42.68 18.58
N TRP A 200 19.67 -42.41 17.40
CA TRP A 200 20.40 -42.49 16.12
C TRP A 200 19.83 -41.45 15.15
#